data_AF-A0A662EQQ2-F1
#
_entry.id   AF-A0A662EQQ2-F1
#
_cell.length_a   1.000
_cell.length_b   1.000
_cell.length_c   1.000
_cell.angle_alpha   90.00
_cell.angle_beta   90.00
_cell.angle_gamma   90.00
#
_symmetry.space_group_name_H-M   'P 1'
#
loop_
_entity.id
_entity.type
_entity.pdbx_description
1 polymer ?
#
loop_
_entity_poly.entity_id
_entity_poly.type
_entity_poly.pdbx_seq_one_letter_code
_entity_poly.pdbx_strand_id
1 'polypeptide(L)'
;MADLLERSYPRRARGKAVVVPWGVITEGNGRDVNPLDIRNRYGIPEDRPVLLTLSRISPEKGQDLLLKALRIWEREENGDLDLFICGAPAFMHGRSYYARLVKLAGRLERVKVHFPGYVAGSTKRA
;
A
#
# COMPACT_ATOMS: atom_id res chain seq x y z
N MET A 1 6.99 1.07 20.56
CA MET A 1 8.47 1.17 20.58
C MET A 1 8.98 1.67 21.93
N ALA A 2 8.43 2.75 22.50
CA ALA A 2 8.77 3.18 23.86
C ALA A 2 8.61 2.06 24.90
N ASP A 3 7.46 1.37 24.91
CA ASP A 3 7.24 0.21 25.81
C ASP A 3 8.27 -0.90 25.61
N LEU A 4 8.68 -1.14 24.36
CA LEU A 4 9.71 -2.14 24.06
C LEU A 4 11.06 -1.73 24.65
N LEU A 5 11.41 -0.44 24.58
CA LEU A 5 12.63 0.10 25.17
C LEU A 5 12.59 0.06 26.70
N GLU A 6 11.47 0.39 27.32
CA GLU A 6 11.31 0.30 28.77
C GLU A 6 11.42 -1.15 29.27
N ARG A 7 10.83 -2.10 28.54
CA ARG A 7 10.94 -3.54 28.86
C ARG A 7 12.33 -4.09 28.64
N SER A 8 13.01 -3.66 27.56
CA SER A 8 14.33 -4.17 27.19
C SER A 8 15.46 -3.53 28.00
N TYR A 9 15.29 -2.27 28.42
CA TYR A 9 16.30 -1.49 29.13
C TYR A 9 15.73 -0.79 30.38
N PRO A 10 15.19 -1.56 31.35
CA PRO A 10 14.39 -1.00 32.45
C PRO A 10 15.16 0.01 33.31
N ARG A 11 16.47 -0.20 33.53
CA ARG A 11 17.30 0.73 34.31
C ARG A 11 17.58 2.06 33.59
N ARG A 12 17.52 2.09 32.26
CA ARG A 12 17.88 3.26 31.44
C ARG A 12 16.67 3.99 30.88
N ALA A 13 15.59 3.30 30.56
CA ALA A 13 14.48 3.84 29.77
C ALA A 13 13.17 4.04 30.55
N ARG A 14 12.94 3.31 31.66
CA ARG A 14 11.66 3.35 32.39
C ARG A 14 11.34 4.76 32.87
N GLY A 15 10.19 5.31 32.45
CA GLY A 15 9.74 6.66 32.79
C GLY A 15 10.58 7.77 32.16
N LYS A 16 11.49 7.43 31.23
CA LYS A 16 12.40 8.38 30.55
C LYS A 16 12.23 8.37 29.03
N ALA A 17 11.48 7.41 28.47
CA ALA A 17 11.23 7.35 27.05
C ALA A 17 10.21 8.40 26.63
N VAL A 18 10.55 9.21 25.61
CA VAL A 18 9.63 10.16 24.99
C VAL A 18 9.37 9.71 23.56
N VAL A 19 8.10 9.70 23.16
CA VAL A 19 7.71 9.40 21.78
C VAL A 19 7.67 10.69 20.99
N VAL A 20 8.53 10.80 19.98
CA VAL A 20 8.51 11.90 19.01
C VAL A 20 8.22 11.30 17.64
N PRO A 21 6.98 11.40 17.12
CA PRO A 21 6.65 10.85 15.80
C PRO A 21 7.29 11.66 14.68
N TRP A 22 7.49 11.03 13.52
CA TRP A 22 7.90 11.74 12.32
C TRP A 22 6.77 12.66 11.85
N GLY A 23 7.11 13.91 11.54
CA GLY A 23 6.22 14.83 10.85
C GLY A 23 5.99 14.42 9.38
N VAL A 24 5.02 15.07 8.75
CA VAL A 24 4.76 14.96 7.30
C VAL A 24 5.04 16.31 6.63
N ILE A 25 5.69 16.28 5.47
CA ILE A 25 5.87 17.49 4.65
C ILE A 25 4.53 17.77 3.96
N THR A 26 3.91 18.90 4.30
CA THR A 26 2.61 19.33 3.77
C THR A 26 2.73 20.33 2.62
N GLU A 27 3.87 21.01 2.49
CA GLU A 27 4.12 21.97 1.40
C GLU A 27 4.47 21.24 0.10
N GLY A 28 3.60 21.37 -0.90
CA GLY A 28 3.74 20.71 -2.19
C GLY A 28 4.41 21.57 -3.25
N ASN A 29 5.70 21.36 -3.52
CA ASN A 29 6.39 21.96 -4.68
C ASN A 29 6.15 21.15 -5.97
N GLY A 30 4.90 20.75 -6.26
CA GLY A 30 4.56 19.87 -7.38
C GLY A 30 3.59 20.51 -8.37
N ARG A 31 3.84 20.35 -9.67
CA ARG A 31 2.83 20.62 -10.72
C ARG A 31 1.53 19.87 -10.42
N ASP A 32 0.40 20.51 -10.70
CA ASP A 32 -0.91 19.86 -10.77
C ASP A 32 -0.81 18.65 -11.69
N VAL A 33 -0.91 17.45 -11.12
CA VAL A 33 -1.04 16.23 -11.91
C VAL A 33 -2.54 15.97 -12.03
N ASN A 34 -3.07 15.93 -13.25
CA ASN A 34 -4.49 15.74 -13.47
C ASN A 34 -4.85 14.27 -13.16
N PRO A 35 -5.72 13.97 -12.18
CA PRO A 35 -6.13 12.60 -11.86
C PRO A 35 -6.79 11.87 -13.05
N LEU A 36 -7.38 12.61 -13.99
CA LEU A 36 -7.93 12.06 -15.23
C LEU A 36 -6.85 11.36 -16.07
N ASP A 37 -5.59 11.80 -16.00
CA ASP A 37 -4.49 11.20 -16.75
C ASP A 37 -4.20 9.77 -16.29
N ILE A 38 -4.33 9.47 -14.99
CA ILE A 38 -4.16 8.12 -14.47
C ILE A 38 -5.36 7.25 -14.79
N ARG A 39 -6.58 7.75 -14.56
CA ARG A 39 -7.79 6.98 -14.88
C ARG A 39 -7.83 6.61 -16.36
N ASN A 40 -7.53 7.54 -17.26
CA ASN A 40 -7.42 7.30 -18.69
C ASN A 40 -6.31 6.29 -19.02
N ARG A 41 -5.12 6.45 -18.45
CA ARG A 41 -3.97 5.54 -18.68
C ARG A 41 -4.27 4.08 -18.34
N TYR A 42 -5.05 3.84 -17.29
CA TYR A 42 -5.38 2.49 -16.83
C TYR A 42 -6.78 2.00 -17.27
N GLY A 43 -7.52 2.85 -18.00
CA GLY A 43 -8.88 2.56 -18.48
C GLY A 43 -9.89 2.39 -17.34
N ILE A 44 -9.80 3.25 -16.31
CA ILE A 44 -10.65 3.23 -15.13
C ILE A 44 -11.85 4.17 -15.36
N PRO A 45 -13.10 3.65 -15.36
CA PRO A 45 -14.32 4.44 -15.35
C PRO A 45 -14.33 5.51 -14.25
N GLU A 46 -15.04 6.61 -14.47
CA GLU A 46 -15.09 7.72 -13.51
C GLU A 46 -15.70 7.32 -12.17
N ASP A 47 -16.74 6.50 -12.22
CA ASP A 47 -17.50 6.01 -11.07
C ASP A 47 -16.84 4.80 -10.38
N ARG A 48 -15.83 4.18 -10.99
CA ARG A 48 -15.13 3.03 -10.40
C ARG A 48 -14.29 3.46 -9.20
N PRO A 49 -14.53 2.89 -8.00
CA PRO A 49 -13.69 3.12 -6.83
C PRO A 49 -12.26 2.63 -7.06
N VAL A 50 -11.30 3.36 -6.48
CA VAL A 50 -9.88 3.02 -6.55
C VAL A 50 -9.30 2.89 -5.15
N LEU A 51 -8.70 1.73 -4.88
CA LEU A 51 -7.89 1.48 -3.69
C LEU A 51 -6.41 1.60 -4.04
N LEU A 52 -5.61 2.12 -3.10
CA LEU A 52 -4.18 2.36 -3.31
C LEU A 52 -3.37 1.88 -2.10
N THR A 53 -2.27 1.17 -2.38
CA THR A 53 -1.21 0.92 -1.41
C THR A 53 0.11 1.51 -1.94
N LEU A 54 0.76 2.34 -1.12
CA LEU A 54 2.06 2.95 -1.42
C LEU A 54 3.09 2.43 -0.41
N SER A 55 3.71 1.29 -0.70
CA SER A 55 4.67 0.67 0.21
C SER A 55 5.58 -0.32 -0.50
N ARG A 56 6.74 -0.66 0.08
CA ARG A 56 7.55 -1.77 -0.42
C ARG A 56 6.73 -3.07 -0.43
N ILE A 57 7.02 -3.97 -1.36
CA ILE A 57 6.39 -5.29 -1.40
C ILE A 57 7.14 -6.21 -0.44
N SER A 58 6.53 -6.47 0.72
CA SER A 58 7.07 -7.30 1.78
C SER A 58 5.97 -7.80 2.74
N PRO A 59 6.16 -8.94 3.42
CA PRO A 59 5.12 -9.55 4.26
C PRO A 59 4.57 -8.63 5.36
N GLU A 60 5.43 -7.79 5.96
CA GLU A 60 5.04 -6.88 7.04
C GLU A 60 4.11 -5.75 6.60
N LYS A 61 3.92 -5.56 5.29
CA LYS A 61 3.00 -4.57 4.73
C LYS A 61 1.61 -5.14 4.44
N GLY A 62 1.41 -6.45 4.59
CA GLY A 62 0.09 -7.06 4.60
C GLY A 62 -0.70 -6.97 3.30
N GLN A 63 -0.05 -6.76 2.14
CA GLN A 63 -0.76 -6.72 0.86
C GLN A 63 -1.45 -8.06 0.54
N ASP A 64 -0.93 -9.19 1.04
CA ASP A 64 -1.58 -10.49 0.89
C ASP A 64 -2.88 -10.59 1.72
N LEU A 65 -2.93 -9.93 2.89
CA LEU A 65 -4.15 -9.83 3.70
C LEU A 65 -5.19 -8.96 2.99
N LEU A 66 -4.77 -7.83 2.41
CA LEU A 66 -5.67 -6.98 1.61
C LEU A 66 -6.31 -7.76 0.46
N LEU A 67 -5.52 -8.51 -0.32
CA LEU A 67 -6.04 -9.31 -1.43
C LEU A 67 -7.02 -10.40 -0.94
N LYS A 68 -6.77 -11.03 0.21
CA LYS A 68 -7.70 -12.01 0.80
C LYS A 68 -8.99 -11.34 1.28
N ALA A 69 -8.91 -10.17 1.89
CA ALA A 69 -10.07 -9.41 2.33
C ALA A 69 -10.94 -9.01 1.13
N LEU A 70 -10.31 -8.58 0.03
CA LEU A 70 -11.03 -8.27 -1.21
C LEU A 70 -11.73 -9.47 -1.81
N ARG A 71 -11.16 -10.69 -1.69
CA ARG A 71 -11.86 -11.90 -2.11
C ARG A 71 -13.13 -12.20 -1.29
N ILE A 72 -13.16 -11.80 -0.02
CA ILE A 72 -14.37 -11.89 0.81
C ILE A 72 -15.37 -10.83 0.35
N TRP A 73 -14.91 -9.59 0.19
CA TRP A 73 -15.73 -8.47 -0.29
C TRP A 73 -16.42 -8.76 -1.64
N GLU A 74 -15.72 -9.37 -2.60
CA GLU A 74 -16.31 -9.76 -3.90
C GLU A 74 -17.53 -10.68 -3.75
N ARG A 75 -17.55 -11.50 -2.69
CA ARG A 75 -18.63 -12.46 -2.43
C ARG A 75 -19.81 -11.85 -1.70
N GLU A 76 -19.56 -10.86 -0.85
CA GLU A 76 -20.56 -10.30 0.06
C GLU A 76 -21.20 -9.02 -0.48
N GLU A 77 -20.40 -8.10 -1.02
CA GLU A 77 -20.83 -6.74 -1.40
C GLU A 77 -20.95 -6.55 -2.92
N ASN A 78 -20.40 -7.49 -3.71
CA ASN A 78 -20.57 -7.60 -5.16
C ASN A 78 -20.28 -6.31 -5.97
N GLY A 79 -19.32 -5.48 -5.54
CA GLY A 79 -18.90 -4.29 -6.27
C GLY A 79 -17.77 -4.56 -7.26
N ASP A 80 -17.49 -3.60 -8.14
CA ASP A 80 -16.29 -3.56 -8.99
C ASP A 80 -15.35 -2.45 -8.48
N LEU A 81 -14.05 -2.72 -8.37
CA LEU A 81 -13.06 -1.70 -8.02
C LEU A 81 -11.69 -1.99 -8.62
N ASP A 82 -10.84 -0.97 -8.64
CA ASP A 82 -9.44 -1.09 -9.03
C ASP A 82 -8.54 -0.98 -7.81
N LEU A 83 -7.55 -1.87 -7.70
CA LEU A 83 -6.54 -1.83 -6.64
C LEU A 83 -5.16 -1.57 -7.25
N PHE A 84 -4.47 -0.55 -6.77
CA PHE A 84 -3.07 -0.30 -7.08
C PHE A 84 -2.15 -0.78 -5.94
N ILE A 85 -1.26 -1.70 -6.27
CA ILE A 85 -0.17 -2.12 -5.38
C ILE A 85 1.14 -1.51 -5.89
N CYS A 86 1.42 -0.29 -5.43
CA CYS A 86 2.60 0.47 -5.81
C CYS A 86 3.75 0.17 -4.86
N GLY A 87 4.82 -0.40 -5.41
CA GLY A 87 5.99 -0.82 -4.68
C GLY A 87 6.87 -1.76 -5.51
N ALA A 88 8.12 -1.88 -5.12
CA ALA A 88 9.02 -2.90 -5.64
C ALA A 88 9.31 -3.96 -4.56
N PRO A 89 9.62 -5.21 -4.96
CA PRO A 89 10.16 -6.21 -4.05
C PRO A 89 11.50 -5.73 -3.48
N ALA A 90 11.63 -5.63 -2.16
CA ALA A 90 12.78 -5.00 -1.51
C ALA A 90 13.43 -5.85 -0.39
N PHE A 91 13.17 -7.16 -0.35
CA PHE A 91 13.68 -8.08 0.66
C PHE A 91 14.23 -9.37 0.02
N MET A 92 15.04 -10.15 0.75
CA MET A 92 15.67 -11.39 0.27
C MET A 92 14.68 -12.38 -0.37
N HIS A 93 13.45 -12.46 0.15
CA HIS A 93 12.35 -13.26 -0.41
C HIS A 93 11.28 -12.42 -1.13
N GLY A 94 11.62 -11.20 -1.56
CA GLY A 94 10.69 -10.27 -2.17
C GLY A 94 10.07 -10.81 -3.46
N ARG A 95 10.84 -11.54 -4.28
CA ARG A 95 10.35 -12.12 -5.54
C ARG A 95 9.29 -13.22 -5.31
N SER A 96 9.51 -14.11 -4.36
CA SER A 96 8.55 -15.18 -4.06
C SER A 96 7.28 -14.61 -3.41
N TYR A 97 7.42 -13.61 -2.55
CA TYR A 97 6.26 -12.90 -1.99
C TYR A 97 5.49 -12.14 -3.08
N TYR A 98 6.17 -11.45 -3.99
CA TYR A 98 5.53 -10.81 -5.14
C TYR A 98 4.76 -11.81 -6.02
N ALA A 99 5.37 -12.94 -6.36
CA ALA A 99 4.69 -14.00 -7.12
C ALA A 99 3.44 -14.52 -6.41
N ARG A 100 3.49 -14.62 -5.07
CA ARG A 100 2.30 -14.95 -4.26
C ARG A 100 1.21 -13.89 -4.37
N LEU A 101 1.57 -12.60 -4.33
CA LEU A 101 0.59 -11.51 -4.50
C LEU A 101 -0.05 -11.56 -5.88
N VAL A 102 0.72 -11.76 -6.94
CA VAL A 102 0.19 -11.92 -8.31
C VAL A 102 -0.77 -13.11 -8.38
N LYS A 103 -0.42 -14.25 -7.76
CA LYS A 103 -1.31 -15.42 -7.70
C LYS A 103 -2.61 -15.16 -6.91
N LEU A 104 -2.55 -14.37 -5.84
CA LEU A 104 -3.74 -14.00 -5.07
C LEU A 104 -4.62 -13.02 -5.86
N ALA A 105 -4.01 -12.02 -6.51
CA ALA A 105 -4.69 -11.06 -7.35
C ALA A 105 -5.41 -11.75 -8.53
N GLY A 106 -4.78 -12.73 -9.18
CA GLY A 106 -5.40 -13.49 -10.27
C GLY A 106 -6.58 -14.39 -9.86
N ARG A 107 -6.94 -14.44 -8.57
CA ARG A 107 -8.15 -15.13 -8.08
C ARG A 107 -9.31 -14.18 -7.82
N LEU A 108 -9.09 -12.89 -7.98
CA LEU A 108 -10.12 -11.87 -7.91
C LEU A 108 -10.78 -11.77 -9.28
N GLU A 109 -12.10 -11.62 -9.28
CA GLU A 109 -12.93 -11.64 -10.49
C GLU A 109 -13.51 -10.25 -10.81
N ARG A 110 -13.77 -9.45 -9.78
CA ARG A 110 -14.40 -8.12 -9.86
C ARG A 110 -13.42 -7.00 -9.51
N VAL A 111 -12.34 -7.35 -8.80
CA VAL A 111 -11.26 -6.43 -8.47
C VAL A 111 -10.15 -6.50 -9.50
N LYS A 112 -9.91 -5.41 -10.23
CA LYS A 112 -8.77 -5.29 -11.14
C LYS A 112 -7.54 -4.82 -10.38
N VAL A 113 -6.51 -5.66 -10.26
CA VAL A 113 -5.28 -5.33 -9.54
C VAL A 113 -4.18 -4.88 -10.49
N HIS A 114 -3.57 -3.73 -10.19
CA HIS A 114 -2.47 -3.14 -10.94
C HIS A 114 -1.18 -3.16 -10.10
N PHE A 115 -0.08 -3.61 -10.70
CA PHE A 115 1.26 -3.61 -10.11
C PHE A 115 2.18 -2.65 -10.89
N PRO A 116 2.08 -1.32 -10.71
CA PRO A 116 2.88 -0.34 -11.46
C PRO A 116 4.37 -0.35 -11.08
N GLY A 117 4.77 -1.10 -10.05
CA GLY A 117 6.13 -1.11 -9.54
C GLY A 117 6.42 0.08 -8.63
N TYR A 118 7.68 0.51 -8.59
CA TYR A 118 8.10 1.65 -7.76
C TYR A 118 7.59 2.98 -8.33
N VAL A 119 6.90 3.76 -7.49
CA VAL A 119 6.33 5.06 -7.86
C VAL A 119 6.98 6.16 -7.01
N ALA A 120 7.45 7.23 -7.66
CA ALA A 120 8.13 8.35 -7.02
C ALA A 120 7.74 9.69 -7.64
N GLY A 121 8.11 10.79 -6.97
CA GLY A 121 7.94 12.15 -7.48
C GLY A 121 6.47 12.52 -7.72
N SER A 122 6.20 13.18 -8.85
CA SER A 122 4.86 13.61 -9.26
C SER A 122 3.89 12.44 -9.42
N THR A 123 4.34 11.27 -9.87
CA THR A 123 3.49 10.08 -10.04
C THR A 123 2.90 9.57 -8.72
N LYS A 124 3.53 9.86 -7.58
CA LYS A 124 3.00 9.51 -6.25
C LYS A 124 1.83 10.43 -5.82
N ARG A 125 1.73 11.63 -6.40
CA ARG A 125 0.73 12.65 -6.05
C ARG A 125 -0.53 12.60 -6.93
N ALA A 126 -0.51 11.75 -7.94
CA ALA A 126 -1.52 11.64 -8.97
C ALA A 126 -2.64 10.66 -8.59
#